data_AF-A0A1V9ZVG8-F1
#
_entry.id   AF-A0A1V9ZVG8-F1
#
_cell.length_a   1.000
_cell.length_b   1.000
_cell.length_c   1.000
_cell.angle_alpha   90.00
_cell.angle_beta   90.00
_cell.angle_gamma   90.00
#
_symmetry.space_group_name_H-M   'P 1'
#
loop_
_entity.id
_entity.type
_entity.pdbx_description
1 polymer ?
#
loop_
_entity_poly.entity_id
_entity_poly.type
_entity_poly.pdbx_seq_one_letter_code
_entity_poly.pdbx_strand_id
1 'polypeptide(L)'
;MSVQEAYTQWSTIYDTNENPTRDLEGIGGKKLLEKLTFQHILELGCGTGKNSKWLVNKCKKLTAVDFTESMLVIARSKLPNVEFLQADLLNPWHFAQLNSVDLVTFSLVLEHIEDLAPIFTKVNQVLKPGGYVYIGELHPFKQYSGSKACFDKGNGKEVVTCFTHHTSDFINQAFVHGWQLERFEELFDDNNRQRIPRILSMLFRKSTTRLFKMSDETYAFIAEWFDPQAQIARQYLLQYFSDGSLEMIDKKSCKPFLKRIKYPGITKVDLFIGACVTVALLDEYTRDFSVVLQFSLGVPTAFDDVIQNLEKSRLREHVNIVNGSATLFFQPEAFPTTSTFDCCTLCLIRPRVVKDGKVGEVINAILCEEFEISALKLLHVEAGAINEFLAIYKDVTRQYHELVKYMSSGPLIAMEIRGHGDIVERFQSLCGPFDVQIARELAPTSLRARFGKTNIHNGVHCTDCSEDGVLECQYFFRVLE
;
A
#
# COMPACT_ATOMS: atom_id res chain seq x y z
N MET A 1 25.20 -5.10 -33.36
CA MET A 1 26.50 -4.80 -32.74
C MET A 1 26.35 -4.87 -31.24
N SER A 2 27.30 -5.44 -30.50
CA SER A 2 27.24 -5.41 -29.03
C SER A 2 27.43 -3.97 -28.51
N VAL A 3 26.98 -3.69 -27.30
CA VAL A 3 27.16 -2.36 -26.65
C VAL A 3 28.65 -1.99 -26.62
N GLN A 4 29.53 -2.96 -26.29
CA GLN A 4 30.98 -2.76 -26.20
C GLN A 4 31.63 -2.37 -27.53
N GLU A 5 31.27 -3.08 -28.61
CA GLU A 5 31.81 -2.83 -29.95
C GLU A 5 31.46 -1.43 -30.43
N ALA A 6 30.24 -0.98 -30.15
CA ALA A 6 29.76 0.30 -30.62
C ALA A 6 30.43 1.48 -29.87
N TYR A 7 30.56 1.37 -28.54
CA TYR A 7 31.30 2.37 -27.77
C TYR A 7 32.81 2.34 -28.05
N THR A 8 33.37 1.19 -28.42
CA THR A 8 34.78 1.11 -28.84
C THR A 8 35.04 2.01 -30.06
N GLN A 9 34.17 1.93 -31.07
CA GLN A 9 34.25 2.75 -32.27
C GLN A 9 34.00 4.24 -31.99
N TRP A 10 33.14 4.54 -31.02
CA TRP A 10 32.74 5.92 -30.75
C TRP A 10 33.74 6.71 -29.88
N SER A 11 34.59 6.02 -29.14
CA SER A 11 35.55 6.61 -28.18
C SER A 11 36.31 7.83 -28.73
N THR A 12 36.79 7.77 -29.97
CA THR A 12 37.62 8.81 -30.61
C THR A 12 36.89 10.11 -30.93
N ILE A 13 35.57 10.08 -31.15
CA ILE A 13 34.75 11.25 -31.45
C ILE A 13 33.73 11.56 -30.33
N TYR A 14 33.72 10.76 -29.26
CA TYR A 14 32.74 10.86 -28.19
C TYR A 14 32.74 12.26 -27.56
N ASP A 15 33.91 12.83 -27.30
CA ASP A 15 33.99 14.15 -26.66
C ASP A 15 33.65 15.30 -27.58
N THR A 16 33.99 15.18 -28.87
CA THR A 16 33.89 16.23 -29.89
C THR A 16 32.53 16.28 -30.57
N ASN A 17 31.74 15.21 -30.49
CA ASN A 17 30.37 15.19 -30.97
C ASN A 17 29.43 15.87 -29.96
N GLU A 18 28.65 16.86 -30.40
CA GLU A 18 27.57 17.47 -29.61
C GLU A 18 26.47 16.43 -29.36
N ASN A 19 26.12 16.22 -28.09
CA ASN A 19 25.07 15.27 -27.74
C ASN A 19 24.13 15.91 -26.71
N PRO A 20 22.97 16.42 -27.14
CA PRO A 20 22.02 17.09 -26.27
C PRO A 20 21.57 16.26 -25.06
N THR A 21 21.51 14.94 -25.19
CA THR A 21 21.12 14.04 -24.09
C THR A 21 22.24 13.95 -23.06
N ARG A 22 23.45 13.58 -23.49
CA ARG A 22 24.62 13.48 -22.59
C ARG A 22 24.95 14.80 -21.91
N ASP A 23 24.95 15.89 -22.68
CA ASP A 23 25.36 17.19 -22.17
C ASP A 23 24.32 17.77 -21.20
N LEU A 24 23.02 17.51 -21.43
CA LEU A 24 21.95 17.87 -20.50
C LEU A 24 21.92 16.99 -19.24
N GLU A 25 22.21 15.70 -19.36
CA GLU A 25 22.33 14.80 -18.20
C GLU A 25 23.41 15.28 -17.23
N GLY A 26 24.57 15.66 -17.76
CA GLY A 26 25.66 16.21 -16.94
C GLY A 26 25.29 17.50 -16.20
N ILE A 27 24.33 18.28 -16.72
CA ILE A 27 23.76 19.45 -16.01
C ILE A 27 22.83 18.98 -14.88
N GLY A 28 21.99 17.97 -15.13
CA GLY A 28 21.13 17.35 -14.12
C GLY A 28 21.93 16.87 -12.92
N GLY A 29 22.97 16.06 -13.14
CA GLY A 29 23.82 15.54 -12.07
C GLY A 29 24.47 16.65 -11.24
N LYS A 30 25.01 17.68 -11.90
CA LYS A 30 25.57 18.85 -11.23
C LYS A 30 24.55 19.56 -10.35
N LYS A 31 23.32 19.76 -10.83
CA LYS A 31 22.23 20.43 -10.10
C LYS A 31 21.84 19.66 -8.84
N LEU A 32 21.65 18.34 -8.92
CA LEU A 32 21.19 17.54 -7.78
C LEU A 32 22.29 17.35 -6.72
N LEU A 33 23.56 17.27 -7.16
CA LEU A 33 24.71 16.97 -6.30
C LEU A 33 25.48 18.23 -5.87
N GLU A 34 25.09 19.44 -6.31
CA GLU A 34 25.86 20.68 -6.13
C GLU A 34 26.27 20.93 -4.68
N LYS A 35 25.32 20.77 -3.76
CA LYS A 35 25.46 21.10 -2.32
C LYS A 35 26.06 19.96 -1.49
N LEU A 36 26.43 18.85 -2.12
CA LEU A 36 26.92 17.66 -1.43
C LEU A 36 28.41 17.43 -1.73
N THR A 37 29.08 16.82 -0.76
CA THR A 37 30.48 16.35 -0.87
C THR A 37 30.59 14.99 -0.21
N PHE A 38 31.46 14.14 -0.75
CA PHE A 38 31.53 12.72 -0.40
C PHE A 38 32.96 12.31 -0.03
N GLN A 39 33.17 11.23 0.73
CA GLN A 39 34.52 10.70 0.90
C GLN A 39 34.89 9.84 -0.32
N HIS A 40 33.98 8.97 -0.74
CA HIS A 40 34.17 8.03 -1.83
C HIS A 40 32.95 8.01 -2.77
N ILE A 41 33.20 8.30 -4.05
CA ILE A 41 32.23 8.18 -5.15
C ILE A 41 32.59 6.97 -6.01
N LEU A 42 31.58 6.17 -6.35
CA LEU A 42 31.66 5.12 -7.36
C LEU A 42 30.83 5.52 -8.58
N GLU A 43 31.50 5.81 -9.69
CA GLU A 43 30.87 6.16 -10.97
C GLU A 43 30.78 4.92 -11.86
N LEU A 44 29.56 4.51 -12.23
CA LEU A 44 29.31 3.32 -13.05
C LEU A 44 28.90 3.75 -14.46
N GLY A 45 29.71 3.37 -15.47
CA GLY A 45 29.55 3.84 -16.85
C GLY A 45 30.21 5.19 -17.11
N CYS A 46 31.46 5.37 -16.69
CA CYS A 46 32.13 6.68 -16.73
C CYS A 46 32.51 7.17 -18.16
N GLY A 47 32.51 6.29 -19.15
CA GLY A 47 32.87 6.60 -20.54
C GLY A 47 34.25 7.25 -20.65
N THR A 48 34.35 8.36 -21.39
CA THR A 48 35.60 9.12 -21.54
C THR A 48 35.92 10.03 -20.33
N GLY A 49 35.18 9.91 -19.23
CA GLY A 49 35.37 10.68 -18.00
C GLY A 49 34.81 12.11 -18.02
N LYS A 50 33.76 12.37 -18.83
CA LYS A 50 33.12 13.71 -18.90
C LYS A 50 32.54 14.15 -17.56
N ASN A 51 31.78 13.27 -16.90
CA ASN A 51 31.21 13.54 -15.57
C ASN A 51 32.29 13.40 -14.46
N SER A 52 33.21 12.44 -14.60
CA SER A 52 34.36 12.25 -13.71
C SER A 52 35.16 13.53 -13.45
N LYS A 53 35.36 14.37 -14.47
CA LYS A 53 36.09 15.66 -14.35
C LYS A 53 35.46 16.59 -13.31
N TRP A 54 34.14 16.54 -13.16
CA TRP A 54 33.44 17.32 -12.14
C TRP A 54 33.36 16.56 -10.81
N LEU A 55 33.05 15.25 -10.84
CA LEU A 55 32.90 14.41 -9.65
C LEU A 55 34.17 14.33 -8.80
N VAL A 56 35.36 14.34 -9.41
CA VAL A 56 36.64 14.30 -8.67
C VAL A 56 36.79 15.48 -7.70
N ASN A 57 36.15 16.62 -7.98
CA ASN A 57 36.16 17.80 -7.10
C ASN A 57 35.11 17.73 -5.98
N LYS A 58 34.24 16.72 -5.99
CA LYS A 58 33.19 16.47 -4.99
C LYS A 58 33.56 15.38 -3.99
N CYS A 59 34.70 14.73 -4.14
CA CYS A 59 35.13 13.64 -3.27
C CYS A 59 36.61 13.61 -2.93
N LYS A 60 36.97 12.81 -1.94
CA LYS A 60 38.38 12.47 -1.65
C LYS A 60 38.89 11.33 -2.53
N LYS A 61 38.03 10.37 -2.85
CA LYS A 61 38.32 9.24 -3.74
C LYS A 61 37.21 9.09 -4.78
N LEU A 62 37.60 8.99 -6.05
CA LEU A 62 36.73 8.63 -7.16
C LEU A 62 37.23 7.30 -7.75
N THR A 63 36.35 6.29 -7.75
CA THR A 63 36.54 5.06 -8.52
C THR A 63 35.52 5.09 -9.66
N ALA A 64 36.02 5.03 -10.89
CA ALA A 64 35.23 5.16 -12.10
C ALA A 64 35.34 3.88 -12.93
N VAL A 65 34.21 3.31 -13.30
CA VAL A 65 34.12 2.00 -13.95
C VAL A 65 33.46 2.14 -15.31
N ASP A 66 34.00 1.48 -16.32
CA ASP A 66 33.37 1.37 -17.64
C ASP A 66 33.59 -0.02 -18.24
N PHE A 67 32.72 -0.42 -19.16
CA PHE A 67 32.83 -1.70 -19.85
C PHE A 67 33.88 -1.66 -20.98
N THR A 68 34.20 -0.47 -21.49
CA THR A 68 34.97 -0.27 -22.72
C THR A 68 36.36 0.31 -22.45
N GLU A 69 37.42 -0.48 -22.68
CA GLU A 69 38.80 -0.05 -22.41
C GLU A 69 39.24 1.19 -23.22
N SER A 70 38.80 1.32 -24.49
CA SER A 70 39.15 2.50 -25.29
C SER A 70 38.56 3.82 -24.74
N MET A 71 37.41 3.76 -24.07
CA MET A 71 36.85 4.89 -23.33
C MET A 71 37.73 5.23 -22.12
N LEU A 72 38.14 4.22 -21.36
CA LEU A 72 38.98 4.37 -20.18
C LEU A 72 40.37 4.91 -20.51
N VAL A 73 40.97 4.56 -21.65
CA VAL A 73 42.24 5.14 -22.11
C VAL A 73 42.14 6.67 -22.23
N ILE A 74 41.04 7.17 -22.79
CA ILE A 74 40.77 8.61 -22.92
C ILE A 74 40.49 9.22 -21.54
N ALA A 75 39.75 8.53 -20.68
CA ALA A 75 39.45 9.03 -19.34
C ALA A 75 40.72 9.16 -18.47
N ARG A 76 41.61 8.15 -18.51
CA ARG A 76 42.91 8.15 -17.81
C ARG A 76 43.83 9.25 -18.32
N SER A 77 43.84 9.55 -19.62
CA SER A 77 44.68 10.62 -20.16
C SER A 77 44.25 12.01 -19.68
N LYS A 78 42.94 12.21 -19.45
CA LYS A 78 42.40 13.47 -18.90
C LYS A 78 42.58 13.59 -17.40
N LEU A 79 42.45 12.48 -16.67
CA LEU A 79 42.36 12.43 -15.22
C LEU A 79 43.30 11.35 -14.66
N PRO A 80 44.63 11.56 -14.71
CA PRO A 80 45.61 10.52 -14.35
C PRO A 80 45.58 10.12 -12.86
N ASN A 81 44.94 10.93 -12.00
CA ASN A 81 44.84 10.71 -10.56
C ASN A 81 43.55 10.01 -10.13
N VAL A 82 42.70 9.59 -11.08
CA VAL A 82 41.44 8.87 -10.81
C VAL A 82 41.62 7.38 -11.09
N GLU A 83 41.01 6.54 -10.26
CA GLU A 83 41.05 5.08 -10.41
C GLU A 83 40.02 4.64 -11.46
N PHE A 84 40.50 4.31 -12.67
CA PHE A 84 39.68 3.84 -13.78
C PHE A 84 39.79 2.33 -13.98
N LEU A 85 38.68 1.62 -13.84
CA LEU A 85 38.63 0.15 -13.86
C LEU A 85 37.72 -0.34 -14.97
N GLN A 86 38.19 -1.32 -15.74
CA GLN A 86 37.36 -2.00 -16.72
C GLN A 86 36.54 -3.09 -16.04
N ALA A 87 35.21 -3.02 -16.11
CA ALA A 87 34.35 -4.09 -15.62
C ALA A 87 32.99 -4.10 -16.31
N ASP A 88 32.42 -5.29 -16.42
CA ASP A 88 31.00 -5.47 -16.76
C ASP A 88 30.17 -5.41 -15.47
N LEU A 89 29.18 -4.52 -15.43
CA LEU A 89 28.32 -4.32 -14.26
C LEU A 89 27.45 -5.55 -13.94
N LEU A 90 27.20 -6.42 -14.93
CA LEU A 90 26.46 -7.67 -14.76
C LEU A 90 27.28 -8.73 -13.99
N ASN A 91 28.60 -8.65 -14.05
CA ASN A 91 29.51 -9.56 -13.33
C ASN A 91 29.69 -9.16 -11.84
N PRO A 92 30.23 -10.04 -10.98
CA PRO A 92 30.51 -9.70 -9.58
C PRO A 92 31.44 -8.48 -9.44
N TRP A 93 31.14 -7.59 -8.49
CA TRP A 93 31.89 -6.35 -8.28
C TRP A 93 33.07 -6.56 -7.35
N HIS A 94 34.22 -6.96 -7.89
CA HIS A 94 35.47 -7.11 -7.13
C HIS A 94 36.19 -5.77 -6.88
N PHE A 95 35.74 -4.70 -7.53
CA PHE A 95 36.32 -3.36 -7.43
C PHE A 95 35.74 -2.51 -6.29
N ALA A 96 34.69 -2.97 -5.61
CA ALA A 96 34.03 -2.22 -4.55
C ALA A 96 33.79 -3.09 -3.32
N GLN A 97 34.13 -2.56 -2.14
CA GLN A 97 33.94 -3.26 -0.87
C GLN A 97 32.54 -2.97 -0.31
N LEU A 98 32.04 -3.88 0.53
CA LEU A 98 30.75 -3.71 1.22
C LEU A 98 30.75 -2.45 2.09
N ASN A 99 29.66 -1.68 2.05
CA ASN A 99 29.48 -0.44 2.82
C ASN A 99 30.70 0.52 2.77
N SER A 100 31.30 0.71 1.60
CA SER A 100 32.51 1.51 1.42
C SER A 100 32.31 2.81 0.63
N VAL A 101 31.15 2.97 -0.02
CA VAL A 101 30.87 4.09 -0.93
C VAL A 101 29.82 5.03 -0.33
N ASP A 102 30.00 6.35 -0.51
CA ASP A 102 29.04 7.37 -0.04
C ASP A 102 28.08 7.83 -1.14
N LEU A 103 28.48 7.74 -2.41
CA LEU A 103 27.64 8.03 -3.57
C LEU A 103 27.93 7.04 -4.70
N VAL A 104 26.89 6.44 -5.26
CA VAL A 104 26.95 5.74 -6.55
C VAL A 104 26.26 6.58 -7.62
N THR A 105 26.86 6.72 -8.80
CA THR A 105 26.27 7.48 -9.92
C THR A 105 26.07 6.61 -11.16
N PHE A 106 24.90 6.73 -11.77
CA PHE A 106 24.57 6.22 -13.09
C PHE A 106 24.22 7.40 -14.01
N SER A 107 24.85 7.46 -15.18
CA SER A 107 24.62 8.49 -16.19
C SER A 107 24.49 7.83 -17.56
N LEU A 108 23.25 7.65 -18.06
CA LEU A 108 22.93 7.04 -19.35
C LEU A 108 23.52 5.64 -19.53
N VAL A 109 23.40 4.79 -18.50
CA VAL A 109 24.00 3.44 -18.51
C VAL A 109 22.98 2.36 -18.20
N LEU A 110 21.96 2.64 -17.39
CA LEU A 110 20.95 1.66 -17.02
C LEU A 110 20.05 1.30 -18.20
N GLU A 111 19.93 2.18 -19.21
CA GLU A 111 19.25 1.84 -20.47
C GLU A 111 19.91 0.67 -21.23
N HIS A 112 21.16 0.31 -20.91
CA HIS A 112 21.85 -0.85 -21.50
C HIS A 112 21.72 -2.14 -20.68
N ILE A 113 21.02 -2.11 -19.55
CA ILE A 113 20.82 -3.23 -18.65
C ILE A 113 19.35 -3.67 -18.72
N GLU A 114 19.06 -4.93 -19.00
CA GLU A 114 17.69 -5.43 -19.11
C GLU A 114 17.01 -5.57 -17.74
N ASP A 115 17.67 -6.26 -16.80
CA ASP A 115 17.18 -6.44 -15.44
C ASP A 115 17.97 -5.54 -14.48
N LEU A 116 17.28 -4.55 -13.91
CA LEU A 116 17.87 -3.59 -12.99
C LEU A 116 18.07 -4.17 -11.58
N ALA A 117 17.32 -5.20 -11.18
CA ALA A 117 17.30 -5.68 -9.80
C ALA A 117 18.67 -6.20 -9.30
N PRO A 118 19.45 -6.96 -10.09
CA PRO A 118 20.79 -7.37 -9.70
C PRO A 118 21.75 -6.19 -9.51
N ILE A 119 21.63 -5.15 -10.34
CA ILE A 119 22.47 -3.95 -10.24
C ILE A 119 22.14 -3.19 -8.96
N PHE A 120 20.87 -2.92 -8.70
CA PHE A 120 20.44 -2.22 -7.48
C PHE A 120 20.81 -3.00 -6.21
N THR A 121 20.74 -4.33 -6.24
CA THR A 121 21.22 -5.18 -5.15
C THR A 121 22.72 -4.97 -4.86
N LYS A 122 23.56 -4.96 -5.89
CA LYS A 122 25.00 -4.72 -5.75
C LYS A 122 25.30 -3.31 -5.25
N VAL A 123 24.60 -2.29 -5.77
CA VAL A 123 24.68 -0.92 -5.26
C VAL A 123 24.36 -0.88 -3.77
N ASN A 124 23.27 -1.53 -3.36
CA ASN A 124 22.87 -1.54 -1.96
C ASN A 124 23.91 -2.21 -1.05
N GLN A 125 24.65 -3.20 -1.55
CA GLN A 125 25.72 -3.87 -0.80
C GLN A 125 26.95 -2.99 -0.58
N VAL A 126 27.36 -2.21 -1.59
CA VAL A 126 28.57 -1.38 -1.53
C VAL A 126 28.33 -0.01 -0.90
N LEU A 127 27.09 0.48 -0.95
CA LEU A 127 26.71 1.80 -0.42
C LEU A 127 26.58 1.78 1.11
N LYS A 128 27.18 2.78 1.77
CA LYS A 128 27.05 2.98 3.22
C LYS A 128 25.61 3.32 3.63
N PRO A 129 25.17 2.98 4.85
CA PRO A 129 23.95 3.56 5.43
C PRO A 129 23.99 5.10 5.37
N GLY A 130 22.92 5.73 4.91
CA GLY A 130 22.88 7.18 4.70
C GLY A 130 23.55 7.67 3.41
N GLY A 131 24.17 6.79 2.63
CA GLY A 131 24.79 7.10 1.33
C GLY A 131 23.75 7.37 0.25
N TYR A 132 24.20 7.91 -0.88
CA TYR A 132 23.36 8.41 -1.96
C TYR A 132 23.49 7.57 -3.23
N VAL A 133 22.43 7.57 -4.04
CA VAL A 133 22.45 7.03 -5.41
C VAL A 133 21.88 8.08 -6.34
N TYR A 134 22.67 8.51 -7.33
CA TYR A 134 22.22 9.38 -8.39
C TYR A 134 21.98 8.57 -9.66
N ILE A 135 20.81 8.78 -10.28
CA ILE A 135 20.42 8.16 -11.55
C ILE A 135 20.03 9.28 -12.52
N GLY A 136 20.80 9.43 -13.59
CA GLY A 136 20.51 10.32 -14.71
C GLY A 136 20.32 9.52 -15.99
N GLU A 137 19.08 9.38 -16.46
CA GLU A 137 18.75 8.52 -17.60
C GLU A 137 17.93 9.27 -18.65
N LEU A 138 17.90 8.76 -19.90
CA LEU A 138 16.99 9.25 -20.91
C LEU A 138 15.55 9.08 -20.44
N HIS A 139 14.75 10.13 -20.54
CA HIS A 139 13.39 10.11 -20.00
C HIS A 139 12.53 9.07 -20.74
N PRO A 140 11.74 8.23 -20.03
CA PRO A 140 10.96 7.15 -20.65
C PRO A 140 10.01 7.63 -21.76
N PHE A 141 9.41 8.81 -21.61
CA PHE A 141 8.58 9.41 -22.67
C PHE A 141 9.32 9.63 -23.99
N LYS A 142 10.62 9.95 -23.98
CA LYS A 142 11.41 10.03 -25.22
C LYS A 142 11.59 8.62 -25.81
N GLN A 143 11.82 7.61 -24.97
CA GLN A 143 11.93 6.23 -25.41
C GLN A 143 10.61 5.71 -26.03
N TYR A 144 9.47 6.02 -25.42
CA TYR A 144 8.14 5.68 -25.98
C TYR A 144 7.87 6.35 -27.32
N SER A 145 8.39 7.58 -27.51
CA SER A 145 8.33 8.28 -28.81
C SER A 145 9.29 7.72 -29.87
N GLY A 146 9.95 6.60 -29.59
CA GLY A 146 10.86 5.91 -30.51
C GLY A 146 12.30 6.40 -30.47
N SER A 147 12.66 7.30 -29.53
CA SER A 147 14.05 7.72 -29.36
C SER A 147 14.85 6.58 -28.74
N LYS A 148 15.90 6.15 -29.42
CA LYS A 148 16.87 5.17 -28.91
C LYS A 148 18.26 5.77 -28.94
N ALA A 149 19.20 5.19 -28.20
CA ALA A 149 20.60 5.50 -28.41
C ALA A 149 20.96 5.12 -29.86
N CYS A 150 21.28 6.13 -30.67
CA CYS A 150 21.58 5.99 -32.08
C CYS A 150 22.95 6.60 -32.36
N PHE A 151 23.75 5.92 -33.18
CA PHE A 151 25.05 6.39 -33.63
C PHE A 151 24.99 6.84 -35.09
N ASP A 152 25.56 7.99 -35.40
CA ASP A 152 25.75 8.43 -36.78
C ASP A 152 27.13 7.98 -37.28
N LYS A 153 27.17 7.10 -38.27
CA LYS A 153 28.42 6.60 -38.88
C LYS A 153 28.81 7.34 -40.17
N GLY A 154 28.14 8.44 -40.52
CA GLY A 154 28.35 9.13 -41.80
C GLY A 154 27.77 8.39 -43.01
N ASN A 155 27.39 7.12 -42.85
CA ASN A 155 26.69 6.28 -43.84
C ASN A 155 25.36 5.69 -43.33
N GLY A 156 24.87 6.15 -42.17
CA GLY A 156 23.57 5.76 -41.60
C GLY A 156 23.52 5.84 -40.07
N LYS A 157 22.31 5.72 -39.50
CA LYS A 157 22.10 5.62 -38.04
C LYS A 157 22.08 4.15 -37.60
N GLU A 158 22.95 3.76 -36.67
CA GLU A 158 22.95 2.42 -36.08
C GLU A 158 22.40 2.49 -34.64
N VAL A 159 21.44 1.61 -34.32
CA VAL A 159 20.73 1.60 -33.03
C VAL A 159 21.41 0.61 -32.08
N VAL A 160 21.68 1.03 -30.84
CA VAL A 160 22.20 0.16 -29.79
C VAL A 160 21.07 -0.62 -29.15
N THR A 161 21.36 -1.83 -28.68
CA THR A 161 20.46 -2.50 -27.74
C THR A 161 20.24 -1.61 -26.52
N CYS A 162 19.01 -1.14 -26.38
CA CYS A 162 18.54 -0.35 -25.25
C CYS A 162 17.23 -0.96 -24.76
N PHE A 163 17.07 -1.01 -23.45
CA PHE A 163 15.87 -1.45 -22.78
C PHE A 163 15.09 -0.22 -22.33
N THR A 164 13.77 -0.27 -22.49
CA THR A 164 12.90 0.79 -22.01
C THR A 164 12.62 0.53 -20.55
N HIS A 165 13.03 1.46 -19.70
CA HIS A 165 12.75 1.42 -18.27
C HIS A 165 11.75 2.50 -17.94
N HIS A 166 10.69 2.14 -17.23
CA HIS A 166 9.70 3.08 -16.73
C HIS A 166 10.24 3.78 -15.48
N THR A 167 9.72 4.97 -15.17
CA THR A 167 10.04 5.67 -13.92
C THR A 167 9.75 4.79 -12.69
N SER A 168 8.70 3.96 -12.76
CA SER A 168 8.34 3.00 -11.72
C SER A 168 9.43 1.96 -11.47
N ASP A 169 10.20 1.56 -12.48
CA ASP A 169 11.19 0.48 -12.34
C ASP A 169 12.33 0.94 -11.42
N PHE A 170 12.80 2.18 -11.60
CA PHE A 170 13.81 2.78 -10.72
C PHE A 170 13.26 3.02 -9.30
N ILE A 171 12.05 3.55 -9.17
CA ILE A 171 11.44 3.86 -7.86
C ILE A 171 11.16 2.58 -7.07
N ASN A 172 10.62 1.55 -7.71
CA ASN A 172 10.30 0.29 -7.05
C ASN A 172 11.57 -0.44 -6.59
N GLN A 173 12.62 -0.46 -7.42
CA GLN A 173 13.90 -1.05 -7.02
C GLN A 173 14.53 -0.28 -5.86
N ALA A 174 14.52 1.06 -5.91
CA ALA A 174 14.98 1.89 -4.79
C ALA A 174 14.19 1.59 -3.51
N PHE A 175 12.87 1.46 -3.59
CA PHE A 175 12.01 1.14 -2.45
C PHE A 175 12.31 -0.24 -1.84
N VAL A 176 12.45 -1.29 -2.67
CA VAL A 176 12.80 -2.66 -2.23
C VAL A 176 14.13 -2.67 -1.46
N HIS A 177 15.07 -1.80 -1.83
CA HIS A 177 16.36 -1.68 -1.15
C HIS A 177 16.38 -0.65 -0.01
N GLY A 178 15.23 -0.07 0.31
CA GLY A 178 15.09 0.87 1.42
C GLY A 178 15.75 2.22 1.18
N TRP A 179 15.79 2.65 -0.07
CA TRP A 179 16.26 3.98 -0.45
C TRP A 179 15.07 4.93 -0.54
N GLN A 180 15.27 6.14 -0.03
CA GLN A 180 14.29 7.21 -0.05
C GLN A 180 14.62 8.17 -1.19
N LEU A 181 13.60 8.57 -1.95
CA LEU A 181 13.76 9.59 -2.99
C LEU A 181 13.90 10.96 -2.33
N GLU A 182 15.07 11.59 -2.48
CA GLU A 182 15.37 12.92 -1.94
C GLU A 182 15.01 14.01 -2.94
N ARG A 183 15.33 13.79 -4.22
CA ARG A 183 15.07 14.74 -5.31
C ARG A 183 14.72 14.02 -6.60
N PHE A 184 13.82 14.64 -7.34
CA PHE A 184 13.37 14.21 -8.65
C PHE A 184 13.27 15.44 -9.54
N GLU A 185 13.95 15.43 -10.68
CA GLU A 185 13.99 16.54 -11.61
C GLU A 185 13.86 16.03 -13.04
N GLU A 186 13.09 16.75 -13.84
CA GLU A 186 12.95 16.54 -15.28
C GLU A 186 13.62 17.70 -16.00
N LEU A 187 14.55 17.38 -16.92
CA LEU A 187 15.22 18.39 -17.73
C LEU A 187 14.67 18.37 -19.15
N PHE A 188 14.44 19.56 -19.68
CA PHE A 188 13.80 19.80 -20.97
C PHE A 188 14.80 20.43 -21.94
N ASP A 189 14.66 20.11 -23.22
CA ASP A 189 15.35 20.82 -24.30
C ASP A 189 15.02 22.32 -24.22
N ASP A 190 16.05 23.17 -24.21
CA ASP A 190 15.92 24.64 -24.12
C ASP A 190 15.13 25.14 -22.89
N ASN A 191 15.04 24.33 -21.82
CA ASN A 191 14.15 24.54 -20.68
C ASN A 191 12.66 24.68 -21.04
N ASN A 192 12.24 24.21 -22.22
CA ASN A 192 10.87 24.32 -22.69
C ASN A 192 9.99 23.19 -22.12
N ARG A 193 9.24 23.52 -21.06
CA ARG A 193 8.29 22.60 -20.39
C ARG A 193 7.08 22.17 -21.22
N GLN A 194 6.87 22.75 -22.40
CA GLN A 194 5.82 22.27 -23.33
C GLN A 194 6.29 21.08 -24.18
N ARG A 195 7.59 20.76 -24.18
CA ARG A 195 8.15 19.61 -24.88
C ARG A 195 8.23 18.40 -23.94
N ILE A 196 8.37 17.21 -24.53
CA ILE A 196 8.67 15.99 -23.77
C ILE A 196 10.02 16.19 -23.04
N PRO A 197 10.09 15.93 -21.72
CA PRO A 197 11.34 16.01 -20.97
C PRO A 197 12.37 15.06 -21.59
N ARG A 198 13.63 15.48 -21.63
CA ARG A 198 14.72 14.69 -22.21
C ARG A 198 15.38 13.82 -21.16
N ILE A 199 15.69 14.37 -19.99
CA ILE A 199 16.41 13.63 -18.94
C ILE A 199 15.55 13.50 -17.71
N LEU A 200 15.57 12.29 -17.14
CA LEU A 200 15.09 11.97 -15.83
C LEU A 200 16.28 11.95 -14.86
N SER A 201 16.28 12.82 -13.84
CA SER A 201 17.32 12.87 -12.82
C SER A 201 16.73 12.59 -11.44
N MET A 202 17.23 11.56 -10.78
CA MET A 202 16.79 11.13 -9.45
C MET A 202 17.96 11.04 -8.48
N LEU A 203 17.76 11.52 -7.26
CA LEU A 203 18.68 11.34 -6.16
C LEU A 203 17.97 10.59 -5.05
N PHE A 204 18.50 9.42 -4.70
CA PHE A 204 18.04 8.60 -3.61
C PHE A 204 19.05 8.61 -2.46
N ARG A 205 18.56 8.33 -1.25
CA ARG A 205 19.36 8.14 -0.05
C ARG A 205 19.01 6.83 0.64
N LYS A 206 20.00 5.99 0.89
CA LYS A 206 19.84 4.74 1.61
C LYS A 206 19.53 5.02 3.08
N SER A 207 18.46 4.43 3.60
CA SER A 207 18.07 4.62 5.01
C SER A 207 19.20 4.26 5.98
N THR A 208 19.40 5.09 7.00
CA THR A 208 20.33 4.82 8.12
C THR A 208 19.73 3.84 9.12
N THR A 209 18.41 3.72 9.15
CA THR A 209 17.69 2.73 9.95
C THR A 209 17.75 1.41 9.19
N ARG A 210 18.16 0.31 9.84
CA ARG A 210 17.97 -1.03 9.29
C ARG A 210 16.48 -1.19 9.00
N LEU A 211 16.09 -1.00 7.74
CA LEU A 211 14.82 -1.52 7.27
C LEU A 211 14.92 -3.03 7.43
N PHE A 212 14.01 -3.56 8.24
CA PHE A 212 13.91 -4.98 8.50
C PHE A 212 13.92 -5.71 7.15
N LYS A 213 14.78 -6.72 7.08
CA LYS A 213 14.93 -7.62 5.94
C LYS A 213 13.51 -8.01 5.46
N MET A 214 13.10 -7.57 4.27
CA MET A 214 11.84 -7.99 3.62
C MET A 214 11.99 -9.42 3.13
N SER A 215 12.13 -10.38 4.06
CA SER A 215 12.18 -11.80 3.74
C SER A 215 10.92 -12.57 4.14
N ASP A 216 9.87 -11.87 4.55
CA ASP A 216 8.56 -12.45 4.82
C ASP A 216 7.51 -11.47 4.30
N GLU A 217 6.53 -11.93 3.50
CA GLU A 217 5.41 -11.11 3.00
C GLU A 217 4.81 -10.30 4.15
N THR A 218 5.18 -9.02 4.24
CA THR A 218 4.74 -8.11 5.29
C THR A 218 3.89 -7.06 4.62
N TYR A 219 2.62 -7.02 4.98
CA TYR A 219 1.70 -5.98 4.55
C TYR A 219 1.86 -4.78 5.48
N ALA A 220 1.86 -3.57 4.92
CA ALA A 220 1.96 -2.35 5.71
C ALA A 220 0.86 -1.36 5.28
N PHE A 221 0.14 -0.82 6.25
CA PHE A 221 -0.98 0.10 6.06
C PHE A 221 -0.78 1.36 6.89
N ILE A 222 -1.18 2.51 6.36
CA ILE A 222 -1.33 3.71 7.19
C ILE A 222 -2.73 3.64 7.78
N ALA A 223 -2.79 3.52 9.09
CA ALA A 223 -4.02 3.24 9.79
C ALA A 223 -4.40 4.50 10.60
N GLU A 224 -5.60 5.03 10.37
CA GLU A 224 -6.13 6.19 11.08
C GLU A 224 -7.06 5.76 12.20
N TRP A 225 -6.79 6.24 13.41
CA TRP A 225 -7.66 6.07 14.56
C TRP A 225 -7.95 7.43 15.19
N PHE A 226 -9.22 7.71 15.39
CA PHE A 226 -9.66 8.87 16.14
C PHE A 226 -9.58 8.55 17.64
N ASP A 227 -8.77 9.30 18.38
CA ASP A 227 -8.66 9.20 19.84
C ASP A 227 -9.80 10.01 20.47
N PRO A 228 -10.87 9.39 21.00
CA PRO A 228 -12.04 10.12 21.49
C PRO A 228 -11.75 10.91 22.77
N GLN A 229 -10.69 10.58 23.53
CA GLN A 229 -10.31 11.35 24.71
C GLN A 229 -9.54 12.62 24.33
N ALA A 230 -8.60 12.48 23.39
CA ALA A 230 -7.81 13.61 22.92
C ALA A 230 -8.53 14.45 21.85
N GLN A 231 -9.64 13.95 21.27
CA GLN A 231 -10.36 14.54 20.15
C GLN A 231 -9.43 14.80 18.94
N ILE A 232 -8.50 13.88 18.69
CA ILE A 232 -7.47 14.01 17.66
C ILE A 232 -7.38 12.70 16.86
N ALA A 233 -7.33 12.82 15.53
CA ALA A 233 -6.97 11.70 14.66
C ALA A 233 -5.46 11.42 14.71
N ARG A 234 -5.10 10.17 14.97
CA ARG A 234 -3.72 9.68 15.01
C ARG A 234 -3.48 8.72 13.86
N GLN A 235 -2.28 8.79 13.29
CA GLN A 235 -1.82 7.91 12.23
C GLN A 235 -0.80 6.91 12.77
N TYR A 236 -1.05 5.63 12.46
CA TYR A 236 -0.17 4.53 12.78
C TYR A 236 0.29 3.83 11.50
N LEU A 237 1.50 3.29 11.50
CA LEU A 237 1.92 2.29 10.53
C LEU A 237 1.56 0.92 11.10
N LEU A 238 0.53 0.29 10.55
CA LEU A 238 0.14 -1.09 10.89
C LEU A 238 0.91 -2.03 9.97
N GLN A 239 1.66 -2.97 10.55
CA GLN A 239 2.38 -4.01 9.83
C GLN A 239 1.74 -5.35 10.15
N TYR A 240 1.44 -6.16 9.14
CA TYR A 240 0.91 -7.51 9.27
C TYR A 240 1.88 -8.49 8.59
N PHE A 241 2.33 -9.47 9.36
CA PHE A 241 3.37 -10.41 8.96
C PHE A 241 2.77 -11.73 8.46
N SER A 242 3.55 -12.48 7.66
CA SER A 242 3.15 -13.76 7.08
C SER A 242 2.73 -14.82 8.13
N ASP A 243 3.22 -14.71 9.37
CA ASP A 243 2.87 -15.59 10.49
C ASP A 243 1.55 -15.23 11.20
N GLY A 244 0.81 -14.25 10.67
CA GLY A 244 -0.45 -13.75 11.23
C GLY A 244 -0.28 -12.82 12.43
N SER A 245 0.94 -12.36 12.70
CA SER A 245 1.18 -11.32 13.70
C SER A 245 1.02 -9.92 13.12
N LEU A 246 0.72 -8.96 13.99
CA LEU A 246 0.63 -7.55 13.65
C LEU A 246 1.41 -6.68 14.63
N GLU A 247 1.91 -5.55 14.14
CA GLU A 247 2.61 -4.50 14.89
C GLU A 247 2.04 -3.14 14.49
N MET A 248 2.00 -2.18 15.40
CA MET A 248 1.63 -0.80 15.08
C MET A 248 2.67 0.18 15.61
N ILE A 249 3.12 1.08 14.75
CA ILE A 249 4.10 2.12 15.07
C ILE A 249 3.40 3.47 14.94
N ASP A 250 3.47 4.30 15.97
CA ASP A 250 3.01 5.69 15.90
C ASP A 250 3.86 6.44 14.86
N LYS A 251 3.21 6.96 13.82
CA LYS A 251 3.90 7.54 12.66
C LYS A 251 4.61 8.85 13.01
N LYS A 252 4.11 9.59 14.00
CA LYS A 252 4.66 10.90 14.38
C LYS A 252 5.91 10.76 15.25
N SER A 253 5.89 9.85 16.22
CA SER A 253 6.98 9.60 17.16
C SER A 253 7.95 8.51 16.69
N CYS A 254 7.57 7.72 15.68
CA CYS A 254 8.29 6.54 15.21
C CYS A 254 8.54 5.50 16.33
N LYS A 255 7.68 5.47 17.34
CA LYS A 255 7.75 4.52 18.46
C LYS A 255 6.68 3.43 18.33
N PRO A 256 6.95 2.20 18.79
CA PRO A 256 5.94 1.14 18.79
C PRO A 256 4.78 1.56 19.70
N PHE A 257 3.58 1.59 19.12
CA PHE A 257 2.32 1.76 19.82
C PHE A 257 1.79 0.40 20.28
N LEU A 258 1.80 -0.58 19.37
CA LEU A 258 1.54 -1.99 19.65
C LEU A 258 2.74 -2.81 19.20
N LYS A 259 3.37 -3.53 20.14
CA LYS A 259 4.46 -4.47 19.82
C LYS A 259 3.91 -5.66 19.04
N ARG A 260 4.74 -6.26 18.20
CA ARG A 260 4.39 -7.46 17.40
C ARG A 260 3.69 -8.54 18.23
N ILE A 261 2.45 -8.85 17.89
CA ILE A 261 1.60 -9.84 18.58
C ILE A 261 0.78 -10.64 17.55
N LYS A 262 0.54 -11.93 17.81
CA LYS A 262 -0.41 -12.72 17.02
C LYS A 262 -1.83 -12.30 17.36
N TYR A 263 -2.62 -12.00 16.34
CA TYR A 263 -3.98 -11.53 16.52
C TYR A 263 -4.97 -12.38 15.71
N PRO A 264 -5.54 -13.45 16.28
CA PRO A 264 -6.38 -14.40 15.55
C PRO A 264 -7.64 -13.79 14.91
N GLY A 265 -8.10 -12.64 15.41
CA GLY A 265 -9.30 -11.97 14.92
C GLY A 265 -9.14 -11.32 13.54
N ILE A 266 -7.90 -10.98 13.15
CA ILE A 266 -7.57 -10.29 11.90
C ILE A 266 -6.76 -11.24 11.03
N THR A 267 -7.22 -11.42 9.80
CA THR A 267 -6.55 -12.24 8.79
C THR A 267 -6.18 -11.41 7.57
N LYS A 268 -5.33 -11.95 6.68
CA LYS A 268 -4.90 -11.28 5.45
C LYS A 268 -6.07 -10.78 4.58
N VAL A 269 -7.21 -11.48 4.57
CA VAL A 269 -8.39 -11.08 3.78
C VAL A 269 -9.17 -9.92 4.39
N ASP A 270 -8.99 -9.66 5.68
CA ASP A 270 -9.63 -8.55 6.41
C ASP A 270 -8.87 -7.21 6.17
N LEU A 271 -7.69 -7.27 5.55
CA LEU A 271 -6.77 -6.15 5.37
C LEU A 271 -6.81 -5.61 3.94
N PHE A 272 -7.79 -4.76 3.65
CA PHE A 272 -7.91 -4.04 2.38
C PHE A 272 -8.11 -2.54 2.60
N ILE A 273 -7.93 -1.74 1.55
CA ILE A 273 -8.02 -0.27 1.63
C ILE A 273 -9.45 0.15 1.96
N GLY A 274 -9.62 1.00 2.97
CA GLY A 274 -10.92 1.43 3.48
C GLY A 274 -11.56 0.45 4.46
N ALA A 275 -10.94 -0.72 4.71
CA ALA A 275 -11.39 -1.60 5.77
C ALA A 275 -11.21 -0.93 7.13
N CYS A 276 -12.18 -1.10 8.02
CA CYS A 276 -12.03 -0.81 9.44
C CYS A 276 -11.70 -2.11 10.15
N VAL A 277 -10.60 -2.14 10.90
CA VAL A 277 -10.19 -3.32 11.68
C VAL A 277 -10.09 -2.96 13.16
N THR A 278 -10.71 -3.77 14.01
CA THR A 278 -10.64 -3.57 15.47
C THR A 278 -9.49 -4.37 16.05
N VAL A 279 -8.54 -3.67 16.67
CA VAL A 279 -7.44 -4.27 17.43
C VAL A 279 -7.73 -4.05 18.91
N ALA A 280 -8.28 -5.08 19.56
CA ALA A 280 -8.60 -5.10 20.99
C ALA A 280 -7.38 -5.56 21.78
N LEU A 281 -6.86 -4.74 22.70
CA LEU A 281 -5.75 -5.14 23.56
C LEU A 281 -6.31 -5.79 24.82
N LEU A 282 -5.86 -7.00 25.14
CA LEU A 282 -6.30 -7.81 26.29
C LEU A 282 -6.00 -7.17 27.67
N ASP A 283 -5.37 -6.01 27.72
CA ASP A 283 -4.96 -5.36 28.97
C ASP A 283 -6.05 -4.41 29.47
N GLU A 284 -6.44 -4.55 30.75
CA GLU A 284 -7.56 -3.83 31.41
C GLU A 284 -7.43 -2.29 31.40
N TYR A 285 -6.27 -1.76 30.96
CA TYR A 285 -5.93 -0.34 30.93
C TYR A 285 -5.86 0.28 29.53
N THR A 286 -5.93 -0.53 28.46
CA THR A 286 -5.91 -0.05 27.06
C THR A 286 -7.24 -0.37 26.40
N ARG A 287 -8.03 0.67 26.07
CA ARG A 287 -9.31 0.52 25.39
C ARG A 287 -9.11 -0.09 24.01
N ASP A 288 -10.07 -0.93 23.60
CA ASP A 288 -10.20 -1.40 22.22
C ASP A 288 -10.27 -0.20 21.28
N PHE A 289 -9.51 -0.24 20.19
CA PHE A 289 -9.53 0.82 19.19
C PHE A 289 -9.75 0.23 17.80
N SER A 290 -10.64 0.86 17.04
CA SER A 290 -10.94 0.51 15.65
C SER A 290 -10.14 1.43 14.73
N VAL A 291 -9.34 0.86 13.85
CA VAL A 291 -8.49 1.62 12.94
C VAL A 291 -8.99 1.49 11.52
N VAL A 292 -9.18 2.61 10.84
CA VAL A 292 -9.50 2.64 9.42
C VAL A 292 -8.19 2.54 8.63
N LEU A 293 -8.06 1.53 7.79
CA LEU A 293 -6.89 1.35 6.94
C LEU A 293 -6.97 2.31 5.75
N GLN A 294 -6.08 3.30 5.72
CA GLN A 294 -5.90 4.23 4.61
C GLN A 294 -4.59 3.95 3.84
N PHE A 295 -4.55 4.43 2.61
CA PHE A 295 -3.42 4.23 1.71
C PHE A 295 -2.62 5.51 1.46
N SER A 296 -1.32 5.35 1.22
CA SER A 296 -0.45 6.30 0.49
C SER A 296 0.15 5.54 -0.70
N LEU A 297 -0.27 5.88 -1.94
CA LEU A 297 -0.19 5.06 -3.15
C LEU A 297 1.19 4.49 -3.50
N GLY A 298 1.16 3.26 -4.04
CA GLY A 298 2.33 2.46 -4.37
C GLY A 298 2.09 1.16 -5.15
N VAL A 299 0.87 0.75 -5.56
CA VAL A 299 0.70 -0.22 -6.67
C VAL A 299 -0.74 -0.22 -7.26
N PRO A 300 -0.93 -0.34 -8.59
CA PRO A 300 -2.24 -0.51 -9.26
C PRO A 300 -2.94 -1.87 -9.09
N THR A 301 -2.27 -2.89 -8.53
CA THR A 301 -2.72 -4.29 -8.59
C THR A 301 -3.96 -4.62 -7.75
N ALA A 302 -4.31 -3.79 -6.77
CA ALA A 302 -5.46 -4.06 -5.90
C ALA A 302 -6.82 -4.02 -6.63
N PHE A 303 -6.92 -3.23 -7.72
CA PHE A 303 -8.16 -3.15 -8.49
C PHE A 303 -8.38 -4.42 -9.33
N ASP A 304 -7.33 -4.91 -9.99
CA ASP A 304 -7.39 -6.11 -10.82
C ASP A 304 -7.71 -7.36 -10.00
N ASP A 305 -7.19 -7.45 -8.77
CA ASP A 305 -7.50 -8.53 -7.83
C ASP A 305 -8.99 -8.51 -7.41
N VAL A 306 -9.56 -7.32 -7.17
CA VAL A 306 -10.98 -7.18 -6.84
C VAL A 306 -11.85 -7.59 -8.03
N ILE A 307 -11.51 -7.17 -9.25
CA ILE A 307 -12.24 -7.56 -10.47
C ILE A 307 -12.17 -9.07 -10.69
N GLN A 308 -10.98 -9.69 -10.56
CA GLN A 308 -10.84 -11.14 -10.67
C GLN A 308 -11.67 -11.88 -9.62
N ASN A 309 -11.75 -11.37 -8.39
CA ASN A 309 -12.55 -12.00 -7.34
C ASN A 309 -14.06 -11.86 -7.64
N LEU A 310 -14.51 -10.70 -8.12
CA LEU A 310 -15.90 -10.51 -8.57
C LEU A 310 -16.27 -11.43 -9.74
N GLU A 311 -15.35 -11.66 -10.67
CA GLU A 311 -15.53 -12.60 -11.79
C GLU A 311 -15.58 -14.04 -11.30
N LYS A 312 -14.64 -14.47 -10.44
CA LYS A 312 -14.64 -15.81 -9.82
C LYS A 312 -15.93 -16.10 -9.05
N SER A 313 -16.48 -15.10 -8.37
CA SER A 313 -17.72 -15.21 -7.61
C SER A 313 -18.99 -15.03 -8.46
N ARG A 314 -18.87 -14.81 -9.78
CA ARG A 314 -20.01 -14.50 -10.69
C ARG A 314 -20.83 -13.28 -10.26
N LEU A 315 -20.23 -12.38 -9.50
CA LEU A 315 -20.87 -11.14 -9.03
C LEU A 315 -20.58 -9.97 -9.96
N ARG A 316 -19.62 -10.12 -10.89
CA ARG A 316 -19.18 -9.05 -11.79
C ARG A 316 -20.32 -8.41 -12.60
N GLU A 317 -21.27 -9.21 -13.05
CA GLU A 317 -22.45 -8.75 -13.82
C GLU A 317 -23.50 -8.05 -12.95
N HIS A 318 -23.45 -8.25 -11.64
CA HIS A 318 -24.35 -7.64 -10.66
C HIS A 318 -23.73 -6.42 -9.95
N VAL A 319 -22.48 -6.08 -10.27
CA VAL A 319 -21.74 -4.98 -9.66
C VAL A 319 -21.53 -3.89 -10.70
N ASN A 320 -22.15 -2.74 -10.47
CA ASN A 320 -21.89 -1.54 -11.27
C ASN A 320 -20.54 -0.94 -10.90
N ILE A 321 -19.61 -0.94 -11.85
CA ILE A 321 -18.34 -0.23 -11.70
C ILE A 321 -18.58 1.21 -12.12
N VAL A 322 -18.47 2.13 -11.16
CA VAL A 322 -18.59 3.56 -11.40
C VAL A 322 -17.20 4.18 -11.46
N ASN A 323 -16.87 4.84 -12.56
CA ASN A 323 -15.67 5.67 -12.65
C ASN A 323 -15.95 6.99 -11.89
N GLY A 324 -15.63 7.01 -10.60
CA GLY A 324 -15.86 8.14 -9.71
C GLY A 324 -15.44 7.81 -8.27
N SER A 325 -15.57 8.77 -7.37
CA SER A 325 -15.27 8.52 -5.96
C SER A 325 -16.40 7.73 -5.31
N ALA A 326 -16.08 6.62 -4.65
CA ALA A 326 -17.04 5.85 -3.84
C ALA A 326 -17.68 6.70 -2.73
N THR A 327 -17.06 7.84 -2.35
CA THR A 327 -17.64 8.79 -1.40
C THR A 327 -19.04 9.25 -1.78
N LEU A 328 -19.43 9.27 -3.07
CA LEU A 328 -20.78 9.64 -3.47
C LEU A 328 -21.86 8.71 -2.87
N PHE A 329 -21.56 7.41 -2.71
CA PHE A 329 -22.52 6.43 -2.18
C PHE A 329 -22.51 6.32 -0.65
N PHE A 330 -21.43 6.78 -0.01
CA PHE A 330 -21.22 6.64 1.43
C PHE A 330 -21.10 8.00 2.14
N GLN A 331 -21.42 9.10 1.46
CA GLN A 331 -21.63 10.40 2.09
C GLN A 331 -22.95 10.35 2.87
N PRO A 332 -22.95 10.63 4.19
CA PRO A 332 -24.18 10.59 5.01
C PRO A 332 -25.33 11.44 4.43
N GLU A 333 -24.97 12.52 3.74
CA GLU A 333 -25.93 13.47 3.16
C GLU A 333 -26.46 13.05 1.77
N ALA A 334 -25.81 12.09 1.10
CA ALA A 334 -26.12 11.77 -0.30
C ALA A 334 -27.33 10.83 -0.45
N PHE A 335 -27.54 9.94 0.53
CA PHE A 335 -28.66 8.99 0.56
C PHE A 335 -29.21 8.87 1.98
N PRO A 336 -30.33 9.56 2.32
CA PRO A 336 -30.94 9.41 3.63
C PRO A 336 -31.42 7.97 3.85
N THR A 337 -31.43 7.53 5.11
CA THR A 337 -31.98 6.22 5.47
C THR A 337 -33.41 6.05 4.95
N THR A 338 -33.70 4.86 4.41
CA THR A 338 -35.07 4.46 4.00
C THR A 338 -35.90 3.95 5.17
N SER A 339 -35.35 4.00 6.39
CA SER A 339 -36.01 3.55 7.60
C SER A 339 -37.23 4.42 7.92
N THR A 340 -38.36 3.78 8.21
CA THR A 340 -39.65 4.46 8.41
C THR A 340 -40.06 4.56 9.88
N PHE A 341 -39.46 3.75 10.76
CA PHE A 341 -39.68 3.79 12.21
C PHE A 341 -41.14 3.53 12.63
N ASP A 342 -41.86 2.70 11.88
CA ASP A 342 -43.25 2.35 12.14
C ASP A 342 -43.48 0.84 11.98
N CYS A 343 -44.21 0.25 12.93
CA CYS A 343 -44.48 -1.20 12.97
C CYS A 343 -43.22 -2.03 12.69
N CYS A 344 -42.13 -1.70 13.38
CA CYS A 344 -40.80 -2.21 13.09
C CYS A 344 -40.11 -2.86 14.30
N THR A 345 -39.09 -3.66 14.00
CA THR A 345 -38.16 -4.25 14.96
C THR A 345 -36.75 -4.20 14.39
N LEU A 346 -35.75 -4.09 15.28
CA LEU A 346 -34.36 -4.11 14.88
C LEU A 346 -33.88 -5.56 14.74
N CYS A 347 -33.21 -5.87 13.64
CA CYS A 347 -32.39 -7.08 13.51
C CYS A 347 -30.92 -6.69 13.36
N LEU A 348 -30.05 -7.24 14.21
CA LEU A 348 -28.60 -7.16 14.01
C LEU A 348 -28.05 -8.54 13.62
N ILE A 349 -27.50 -8.65 12.42
CA ILE A 349 -26.68 -9.80 12.02
C ILE A 349 -25.29 -9.61 12.62
N ARG A 350 -24.90 -10.50 13.53
CA ARG A 350 -23.69 -10.35 14.34
C ARG A 350 -22.40 -10.64 13.53
N PRO A 351 -21.23 -10.14 13.97
CA PRO A 351 -20.00 -10.16 13.15
C PRO A 351 -19.58 -11.50 12.59
N ARG A 352 -19.77 -12.59 13.35
CA ARG A 352 -19.46 -13.93 12.85
C ARG A 352 -20.30 -14.31 11.63
N VAL A 353 -21.60 -14.03 11.62
CA VAL A 353 -22.49 -14.43 10.50
C VAL A 353 -22.13 -13.64 9.24
N VAL A 354 -21.72 -12.38 9.41
CA VAL A 354 -21.16 -11.55 8.34
C VAL A 354 -19.86 -12.20 7.82
N LYS A 355 -18.92 -12.52 8.71
CA LYS A 355 -17.63 -13.15 8.36
C LYS A 355 -17.77 -14.53 7.72
N ASP A 356 -18.74 -15.32 8.16
CA ASP A 356 -19.06 -16.66 7.62
C ASP A 356 -19.73 -16.57 6.22
N GLY A 357 -20.03 -15.36 5.71
CA GLY A 357 -20.66 -15.15 4.40
C GLY A 357 -22.14 -15.55 4.36
N LYS A 358 -22.80 -15.63 5.52
CA LYS A 358 -24.16 -16.20 5.67
C LYS A 358 -25.28 -15.16 5.69
N VAL A 359 -24.96 -13.90 5.46
CA VAL A 359 -25.92 -12.78 5.43
C VAL A 359 -27.08 -13.04 4.47
N GLY A 360 -26.80 -13.47 3.23
CA GLY A 360 -27.83 -13.70 2.22
C GLY A 360 -28.83 -14.78 2.64
N GLU A 361 -28.39 -15.82 3.35
CA GLU A 361 -29.28 -16.87 3.87
C GLU A 361 -30.19 -16.36 5.00
N VAL A 362 -29.71 -15.42 5.81
CA VAL A 362 -30.51 -14.75 6.85
C VAL A 362 -31.55 -13.84 6.20
N ILE A 363 -31.14 -12.98 5.27
CA ILE A 363 -32.05 -12.09 4.53
C ILE A 363 -33.14 -12.91 3.83
N ASN A 364 -32.76 -13.98 3.14
CA ASN A 364 -33.72 -14.85 2.47
C ASN A 364 -34.72 -15.48 3.46
N ALA A 365 -34.25 -15.92 4.63
CA ALA A 365 -35.13 -16.48 5.65
C ALA A 365 -36.13 -15.45 6.20
N ILE A 366 -35.72 -14.19 6.33
CA ILE A 366 -36.61 -13.10 6.75
C ILE A 366 -37.67 -12.81 5.68
N LEU A 367 -37.26 -12.69 4.41
CA LEU A 367 -38.17 -12.38 3.31
C LEU A 367 -39.16 -13.53 3.03
N CYS A 368 -38.75 -14.78 3.24
CA CYS A 368 -39.65 -15.95 3.10
C CYS A 368 -40.79 -15.98 4.13
N GLU A 369 -40.65 -15.30 5.27
CA GLU A 369 -41.67 -15.19 6.33
C GLU A 369 -42.54 -13.92 6.16
N GLU A 370 -42.55 -13.35 4.95
CA GLU A 370 -43.34 -12.17 4.57
C GLU A 370 -43.06 -10.91 5.40
N PHE A 371 -41.83 -10.79 5.92
CA PHE A 371 -41.34 -9.54 6.49
C PHE A 371 -40.81 -8.62 5.40
N GLU A 372 -40.96 -7.31 5.61
CA GLU A 372 -40.36 -6.27 4.79
C GLU A 372 -39.05 -5.82 5.42
N ILE A 373 -37.99 -5.64 4.61
CA ILE A 373 -36.75 -4.98 5.05
C ILE A 373 -36.78 -3.57 4.48
N SER A 374 -37.03 -2.59 5.33
CA SER A 374 -37.19 -1.19 4.93
C SER A 374 -35.87 -0.43 4.92
N ALA A 375 -34.92 -0.80 5.76
CA ALA A 375 -33.54 -0.30 5.75
C ALA A 375 -32.54 -1.38 6.12
N LEU A 376 -31.33 -1.30 5.55
CA LEU A 376 -30.22 -2.20 5.82
C LEU A 376 -28.91 -1.42 5.78
N LYS A 377 -28.06 -1.58 6.80
CA LYS A 377 -26.78 -0.88 6.92
C LYS A 377 -25.70 -1.79 7.48
N LEU A 378 -24.54 -1.86 6.82
CA LEU A 378 -23.34 -2.51 7.34
C LEU A 378 -22.53 -1.50 8.16
N LEU A 379 -22.20 -1.83 9.40
CA LEU A 379 -21.63 -0.92 10.39
C LEU A 379 -20.44 -1.57 11.13
N HIS A 380 -19.43 -0.76 11.43
CA HIS A 380 -18.48 -1.05 12.50
C HIS A 380 -18.86 -0.18 13.69
N VAL A 381 -19.32 -0.80 14.77
CA VAL A 381 -19.82 -0.07 15.95
C VAL A 381 -18.80 -0.17 17.06
N GLU A 382 -18.44 0.99 17.63
CA GLU A 382 -17.49 1.06 18.73
C GLU A 382 -18.04 0.38 20.00
N ALA A 383 -17.15 -0.17 20.82
CA ALA A 383 -17.52 -0.84 22.07
C ALA A 383 -18.34 0.06 23.01
N GLY A 384 -18.08 1.38 23.01
CA GLY A 384 -18.86 2.36 23.79
C GLY A 384 -20.33 2.42 23.35
N ALA A 385 -20.57 2.56 22.05
CA ALA A 385 -21.92 2.60 21.48
C ALA A 385 -22.66 1.27 21.62
N ILE A 386 -21.95 0.12 21.51
CA ILE A 386 -22.54 -1.19 21.81
C ILE A 386 -22.88 -1.33 23.30
N ASN A 387 -22.03 -0.85 24.19
CA ASN A 387 -22.26 -0.89 25.63
C ASN A 387 -23.47 0.00 26.03
N GLU A 388 -23.61 1.17 25.42
CA GLU A 388 -24.80 2.02 25.58
C GLU A 388 -26.06 1.30 25.08
N PHE A 389 -26.03 0.77 23.86
CA PHE A 389 -27.14 0.02 23.27
C PHE A 389 -27.58 -1.17 24.14
N LEU A 390 -26.62 -1.95 24.64
CA LEU A 390 -26.91 -3.14 25.44
C LEU A 390 -27.11 -2.83 26.93
N ALA A 391 -27.11 -1.57 27.38
CA ALA A 391 -27.08 -1.22 28.80
C ALA A 391 -28.21 -1.89 29.62
N ILE A 392 -29.40 -2.06 29.02
CA ILE A 392 -30.55 -2.72 29.64
C ILE A 392 -30.29 -4.20 29.98
N TYR A 393 -29.35 -4.85 29.30
CA TYR A 393 -29.00 -6.26 29.48
C TYR A 393 -27.86 -6.48 30.48
N LYS A 394 -27.27 -5.41 31.02
CA LYS A 394 -26.03 -5.45 31.82
C LYS A 394 -26.13 -6.38 33.02
N ASP A 395 -27.26 -6.34 33.73
CA ASP A 395 -27.46 -7.11 34.96
C ASP A 395 -28.11 -8.48 34.73
N VAL A 396 -28.59 -8.75 33.52
CA VAL A 396 -29.28 -10.00 33.15
C VAL A 396 -28.34 -10.96 32.42
N THR A 397 -27.37 -10.43 31.67
CA THR A 397 -26.46 -11.22 30.83
C THR A 397 -25.18 -11.59 31.59
N ARG A 398 -25.03 -12.88 31.93
CA ARG A 398 -23.85 -13.39 32.66
C ARG A 398 -22.49 -13.04 32.03
N GLN A 399 -22.43 -12.93 30.71
CA GLN A 399 -21.20 -12.65 29.95
C GLN A 399 -21.31 -11.31 29.19
N TYR A 400 -21.84 -10.29 29.85
CA TYR A 400 -22.12 -8.99 29.25
C TYR A 400 -20.89 -8.34 28.58
N HIS A 401 -19.76 -8.25 29.29
CA HIS A 401 -18.55 -7.63 28.74
C HIS A 401 -17.98 -8.38 27.53
N GLU A 402 -18.06 -9.71 27.53
CA GLU A 402 -17.64 -10.51 26.37
C GLU A 402 -18.60 -10.35 25.19
N LEU A 403 -19.90 -10.16 25.45
CA LEU A 403 -20.86 -9.83 24.41
C LEU A 403 -20.57 -8.46 23.77
N VAL A 404 -20.27 -7.44 24.57
CA VAL A 404 -19.90 -6.11 24.06
C VAL A 404 -18.67 -6.22 23.16
N LYS A 405 -17.59 -6.86 23.64
CA LYS A 405 -16.36 -7.08 22.87
C LYS A 405 -16.62 -7.82 21.55
N TYR A 406 -17.47 -8.86 21.59
CA TYR A 406 -17.82 -9.63 20.40
C TYR A 406 -18.59 -8.80 19.38
N MET A 407 -19.57 -7.99 19.82
CA MET A 407 -20.36 -7.16 18.93
C MET A 407 -19.53 -6.05 18.26
N SER A 408 -18.48 -5.55 18.92
CA SER A 408 -17.54 -4.56 18.37
C SER A 408 -16.33 -5.17 17.65
N SER A 409 -16.25 -6.51 17.52
CA SER A 409 -15.06 -7.18 16.99
C SER A 409 -14.93 -7.14 15.46
N GLY A 410 -15.95 -6.64 14.76
CA GLY A 410 -15.99 -6.64 13.29
C GLY A 410 -17.30 -6.05 12.76
N PRO A 411 -17.55 -6.14 11.44
CA PRO A 411 -18.73 -5.56 10.83
C PRO A 411 -19.99 -6.31 11.24
N LEU A 412 -21.05 -5.58 11.58
CA LEU A 412 -22.39 -6.10 11.76
C LEU A 412 -23.33 -5.48 10.72
N ILE A 413 -24.49 -6.11 10.50
CA ILE A 413 -25.54 -5.54 9.65
C ILE A 413 -26.74 -5.24 10.51
N ALA A 414 -27.15 -3.97 10.55
CA ALA A 414 -28.40 -3.52 11.12
C ALA A 414 -29.49 -3.51 10.04
N MET A 415 -30.67 -4.03 10.36
CA MET A 415 -31.83 -4.04 9.49
C MET A 415 -33.07 -3.58 10.26
N GLU A 416 -33.83 -2.67 9.65
CA GLU A 416 -35.19 -2.39 10.10
C GLU A 416 -36.14 -3.38 9.43
N ILE A 417 -36.74 -4.24 10.25
CA ILE A 417 -37.71 -5.24 9.81
C ILE A 417 -39.11 -4.72 10.09
N ARG A 418 -39.97 -4.71 9.08
CA ARG A 418 -41.35 -4.23 9.15
C ARG A 418 -42.34 -5.34 8.84
N GLY A 419 -43.55 -5.12 9.33
CA GLY A 419 -44.69 -5.96 9.01
C GLY A 419 -45.96 -5.50 9.71
N HIS A 420 -46.94 -6.39 9.78
CA HIS A 420 -48.22 -6.13 10.43
C HIS A 420 -48.34 -6.86 11.77
N GLY A 421 -49.24 -6.38 12.64
CA GLY A 421 -49.50 -6.96 13.96
C GLY A 421 -48.37 -6.71 14.96
N ASP A 422 -48.21 -7.59 15.94
CA ASP A 422 -47.06 -7.56 16.85
C ASP A 422 -45.81 -8.06 16.11
N ILE A 423 -45.13 -7.12 15.46
CA ILE A 423 -43.94 -7.40 14.65
C ILE A 423 -42.78 -7.96 15.51
N VAL A 424 -42.65 -7.50 16.76
CA VAL A 424 -41.57 -7.92 17.65
C VAL A 424 -41.76 -9.38 18.03
N GLU A 425 -42.96 -9.77 18.49
CA GLU A 425 -43.25 -11.17 18.85
C GLU A 425 -43.11 -12.11 17.63
N ARG A 426 -43.63 -11.69 16.47
CA ARG A 426 -43.51 -12.46 15.23
C ARG A 426 -42.05 -12.66 14.84
N PHE A 427 -41.24 -11.60 14.89
CA PHE A 427 -39.84 -11.68 14.50
C PHE A 427 -38.98 -12.44 15.53
N GLN A 428 -39.30 -12.33 16.82
CA GLN A 428 -38.70 -13.17 17.87
C GLN A 428 -38.97 -14.64 17.62
N SER A 429 -40.18 -15.00 17.20
CA SER A 429 -40.54 -16.38 16.85
C SER A 429 -39.67 -16.92 15.71
N LEU A 430 -39.41 -16.10 14.68
CA LEU A 430 -38.47 -16.44 13.60
C LEU A 430 -37.02 -16.57 14.12
N CYS A 431 -36.61 -15.69 15.03
CA CYS A 431 -35.27 -15.74 15.62
C CYS A 431 -35.05 -16.97 16.51
N GLY A 432 -36.10 -17.42 17.19
CA GLY A 432 -36.10 -18.54 18.12
C GLY A 432 -35.54 -18.19 19.51
N PRO A 433 -35.53 -19.16 20.45
CA PRO A 433 -35.00 -18.98 21.80
C PRO A 433 -33.59 -18.39 21.85
N PHE A 434 -33.28 -17.60 22.89
CA PHE A 434 -31.96 -16.98 23.06
C PHE A 434 -30.84 -18.02 23.17
N ASP A 435 -31.10 -19.12 23.89
CA ASP A 435 -30.18 -20.24 23.99
C ASP A 435 -30.16 -21.06 22.70
N VAL A 436 -28.97 -21.23 22.12
CA VAL A 436 -28.81 -21.88 20.82
C VAL A 436 -29.14 -23.37 20.87
N GLN A 437 -28.88 -24.05 21.98
CA GLN A 437 -29.21 -25.47 22.12
C GLN A 437 -30.72 -25.65 22.20
N ILE A 438 -31.40 -24.85 23.04
CA ILE A 438 -32.86 -24.85 23.14
C ILE A 438 -33.49 -24.51 21.78
N ALA A 439 -32.94 -23.53 21.05
CA ALA A 439 -33.43 -23.18 19.72
C ALA A 439 -33.32 -24.36 18.74
N ARG A 440 -32.24 -25.12 18.76
CA ARG A 440 -32.07 -26.31 17.89
C ARG A 440 -33.05 -27.43 18.21
N GLU A 441 -33.43 -27.58 19.47
CA GLU A 441 -34.37 -28.61 19.90
C GLU A 441 -35.82 -28.23 19.63
N LEU A 442 -36.22 -27.01 20.00
CA LEU A 442 -37.62 -26.57 19.96
C LEU A 442 -38.02 -25.88 18.64
N ALA A 443 -37.08 -25.21 17.98
CA ALA A 443 -37.33 -24.42 16.78
C ALA A 443 -36.18 -24.55 15.76
N PRO A 444 -35.94 -25.75 15.20
CA PRO A 444 -34.75 -26.06 14.39
C PRO A 444 -34.61 -25.21 13.12
N THR A 445 -35.70 -24.62 12.63
CA THR A 445 -35.73 -23.73 11.47
C THR A 445 -35.42 -22.26 11.81
N SER A 446 -35.40 -21.90 13.10
CA SER A 446 -35.15 -20.54 13.57
C SER A 446 -33.75 -20.04 13.23
N LEU A 447 -33.60 -18.71 13.17
CA LEU A 447 -32.31 -18.09 12.82
C LEU A 447 -31.22 -18.48 13.84
N ARG A 448 -31.51 -18.48 15.14
CA ARG A 448 -30.53 -18.84 16.18
C ARG A 448 -30.17 -20.32 16.14
N ALA A 449 -31.10 -21.21 15.78
CA ALA A 449 -30.80 -22.64 15.60
C ALA A 449 -29.85 -22.89 14.43
N ARG A 450 -30.16 -22.26 13.28
CA ARG A 450 -29.41 -22.44 12.01
C ARG A 450 -28.04 -21.76 12.04
N PHE A 451 -28.00 -20.53 12.55
CA PHE A 451 -26.80 -19.69 12.45
C PHE A 451 -26.05 -19.55 13.77
N GLY A 452 -26.63 -19.86 14.93
CA GLY A 452 -25.98 -19.75 16.23
C GLY A 452 -24.93 -20.84 16.48
N LYS A 453 -23.91 -20.54 17.29
CA LYS A 453 -22.88 -21.48 17.76
C LYS A 453 -22.88 -21.63 19.27
N THR A 454 -22.91 -20.51 19.98
CA THR A 454 -23.01 -20.41 21.45
C THR A 454 -23.96 -19.26 21.79
N ASN A 455 -24.31 -19.06 23.05
CA ASN A 455 -25.23 -17.99 23.45
C ASN A 455 -24.68 -16.58 23.16
N ILE A 456 -23.36 -16.37 23.28
CA ILE A 456 -22.70 -15.14 22.81
C ILE A 456 -22.74 -15.06 21.28
N HIS A 457 -22.44 -16.17 20.60
CA HIS A 457 -22.39 -16.27 19.14
C HIS A 457 -23.70 -16.81 18.55
N ASN A 458 -24.84 -16.31 19.01
CA ASN A 458 -26.17 -16.83 18.67
C ASN A 458 -26.66 -16.45 17.27
N GLY A 459 -25.87 -15.68 16.52
CA GLY A 459 -26.10 -15.38 15.11
C GLY A 459 -26.77 -14.02 14.88
N VAL A 460 -27.93 -13.80 15.49
CA VAL A 460 -28.72 -12.57 15.35
C VAL A 460 -29.15 -12.01 16.71
N HIS A 461 -29.18 -10.69 16.83
CA HIS A 461 -29.95 -9.98 17.85
C HIS A 461 -31.27 -9.47 17.23
N CYS A 462 -32.32 -9.49 18.04
CA CYS A 462 -33.63 -8.93 17.73
C CYS A 462 -34.12 -8.18 18.96
N THR A 463 -34.95 -7.15 18.75
CA THR A 463 -35.61 -6.41 19.83
C THR A 463 -36.36 -7.36 20.77
N ASP A 464 -36.26 -7.12 22.07
CA ASP A 464 -36.92 -7.97 23.08
C ASP A 464 -38.31 -7.48 23.52
N CYS A 465 -38.57 -6.17 23.46
CA CYS A 465 -39.84 -5.57 23.89
C CYS A 465 -40.51 -4.77 22.76
N SER A 466 -41.84 -4.86 22.64
CA SER A 466 -42.61 -4.22 21.56
C SER A 466 -42.48 -2.68 21.55
N GLU A 467 -42.23 -2.08 22.72
CA GLU A 467 -42.02 -0.63 22.89
C GLU A 467 -40.64 -0.16 22.38
N ASP A 468 -39.66 -1.07 22.31
CA ASP A 468 -38.26 -0.73 22.00
C ASP A 468 -37.94 -0.80 20.51
N GLY A 469 -38.78 -1.47 19.69
CA GLY A 469 -38.48 -1.70 18.28
C GLY A 469 -38.19 -0.43 17.48
N VAL A 470 -38.96 0.63 17.74
CA VAL A 470 -38.75 1.95 17.14
C VAL A 470 -37.49 2.62 17.68
N LEU A 471 -37.27 2.56 19.00
CA LEU A 471 -36.14 3.22 19.67
C LEU A 471 -34.81 2.61 19.22
N GLU A 472 -34.72 1.29 19.14
CA GLU A 472 -33.54 0.57 18.68
C GLU A 472 -33.24 0.86 17.20
N CYS A 473 -34.26 0.86 16.33
CA CYS A 473 -34.09 1.27 14.94
C CYS A 473 -33.59 2.72 14.83
N GLN A 474 -34.17 3.66 15.59
CA GLN A 474 -33.73 5.06 15.59
C GLN A 474 -32.28 5.20 16.06
N TYR A 475 -31.85 4.42 17.05
CA TYR A 475 -30.47 4.43 17.52
C TYR A 475 -29.50 4.09 16.36
N PHE A 476 -29.75 3.01 15.62
CA PHE A 476 -28.87 2.57 14.54
C PHE A 476 -28.96 3.37 13.24
N PHE A 477 -30.14 3.89 12.90
CA PHE A 477 -30.39 4.58 11.62
C PHE A 477 -30.47 6.12 11.74
N ARG A 478 -30.36 6.71 12.94
CA ARG A 478 -30.30 8.17 13.13
C ARG A 478 -29.23 8.64 14.12
N VAL A 479 -29.04 7.93 15.24
CA VAL A 479 -28.14 8.40 16.31
C VAL A 479 -26.68 8.05 16.01
N LEU A 480 -26.43 6.85 15.49
CA LEU A 480 -25.09 6.40 15.10
C LEU A 480 -24.58 6.96 13.75
N GLU A 481 -25.29 7.94 13.15
CA GLU A 481 -24.90 8.55 11.87
C GLU A 481 -23.85 9.66 11.97
#